data_AF-A0A2W7MMW6-F1
#
_entry.id   AF-A0A2W7MMW6-F1
#
_cell.length_a   1.000
_cell.length_b   1.000
_cell.length_c   1.000
_cell.angle_alpha   90.00
_cell.angle_beta   90.00
_cell.angle_gamma   90.00
#
_symmetry.space_group_name_H-M   'P 1'
#
loop_
_entity.id
_entity.type
_entity.pdbx_description
1 polymer ?
#
loop_
_entity_poly.entity_id
_entity_poly.type
_entity_poly.pdbx_seq_one_letter_code
_entity_poly.pdbx_strand_id
1 'polypeptide(L)'
;MLTFNFTRIFKARGIDKPFSYLVKRGYSDNFATRIVNNRIEKLNLKDVELLCEMLHCTPNDLLEWIPSQENLANENHPLISLKRTEKVIQLTQILSSIPLDRLAEIETMIKKQIEE
;
A
#
# COMPACT_ATOMS: atom_id res chain seq x y z
N MET A 1 7.81 -2.55 16.79
CA MET A 1 6.58 -3.32 16.56
C MET A 1 6.36 -3.47 15.06
N LEU A 2 6.20 -4.70 14.59
CA LEU A 2 5.78 -4.99 13.22
C LEU A 2 4.25 -4.99 13.18
N THR A 3 3.66 -4.29 12.22
CA THR A 3 2.20 -4.18 12.07
C THR A 3 1.79 -4.18 10.61
N PHE A 4 0.52 -4.44 10.33
CA PHE A 4 -0.02 -4.25 8.98
C PHE A 4 -0.37 -2.78 8.72
N ASN A 5 -0.08 -2.29 7.51
CA ASN A 5 -0.45 -0.96 7.05
C ASN A 5 -1.12 -1.04 5.66
N PHE A 6 -2.42 -1.33 5.66
CA PHE A 6 -3.23 -1.41 4.45
C PHE A 6 -3.57 -0.03 3.88
N THR A 7 -3.67 1.00 4.72
CA THR A 7 -3.94 2.37 4.28
C THR A 7 -2.92 2.85 3.26
N ARG A 8 -1.63 2.55 3.47
CA ARG A 8 -0.55 2.92 2.56
C ARG A 8 -0.75 2.29 1.18
N ILE A 9 -1.00 0.98 1.12
CA ILE A 9 -1.11 0.27 -0.16
C ILE A 9 -2.36 0.70 -0.94
N PHE A 10 -3.49 0.91 -0.27
CA PHE A 10 -4.68 1.40 -0.96
C PHE A 10 -4.45 2.76 -1.61
N LYS A 11 -3.80 3.70 -0.89
CA LYS A 11 -3.44 5.01 -1.43
C LYS A 11 -2.47 4.90 -2.60
N ALA A 12 -1.42 4.10 -2.47
CA ALA A 12 -0.43 3.89 -3.53
C ALA A 12 -1.05 3.29 -4.81
N ARG A 13 -2.07 2.44 -4.66
CA ARG A 13 -2.83 1.84 -5.77
C ARG A 13 -3.97 2.73 -6.29
N GLY A 14 -4.14 3.95 -5.76
CA GLY A 14 -5.22 4.86 -6.16
C GLY A 14 -6.63 4.36 -5.81
N ILE A 15 -6.76 3.58 -4.74
CA ILE A 15 -8.03 3.01 -4.29
C ILE A 15 -8.66 3.94 -3.24
N ASP A 16 -9.58 4.80 -3.68
CA ASP A 16 -10.25 5.79 -2.82
C ASP A 16 -11.33 5.21 -1.91
N LYS A 17 -11.92 4.07 -2.29
CA LYS A 17 -12.96 3.37 -1.52
C LYS A 17 -12.54 1.94 -1.17
N PRO A 18 -11.57 1.76 -0.25
CA PRO A 18 -11.01 0.45 0.08
C PRO A 18 -12.05 -0.58 0.54
N PHE A 19 -13.02 -0.18 1.37
CA PHE A 19 -14.05 -1.08 1.87
C PHE A 19 -14.86 -1.68 0.72
N SER A 20 -15.43 -0.83 -0.14
CA SER A 20 -16.20 -1.26 -1.31
C SER A 20 -15.34 -2.04 -2.30
N TYR A 21 -14.06 -1.71 -2.44
CA TYR A 21 -13.12 -2.43 -3.30
C TYR A 21 -12.92 -3.88 -2.86
N LEU A 22 -12.83 -4.13 -1.55
CA LEU A 22 -12.69 -5.46 -0.96
C LEU A 22 -14.01 -6.26 -1.06
N VAL A 23 -15.13 -5.66 -0.68
CA VAL A 23 -16.44 -6.35 -0.72
C VAL A 23 -16.79 -6.78 -2.15
N LYS A 24 -16.54 -5.94 -3.16
CA LYS A 24 -16.72 -6.30 -4.58
C LYS A 24 -15.89 -7.48 -5.06
N ARG A 25 -14.81 -7.82 -4.34
CA ARG A 25 -13.94 -8.96 -4.62
C ARG A 25 -14.23 -10.19 -3.75
N GLY A 26 -15.34 -10.16 -3.00
CA GLY A 26 -15.85 -11.30 -2.25
C GLY A 26 -15.36 -11.39 -0.80
N TYR A 27 -14.65 -10.37 -0.29
CA TYR A 27 -14.32 -10.31 1.13
C TYR A 27 -15.55 -9.92 1.96
N SER A 28 -15.71 -10.55 3.14
CA SER A 28 -16.79 -10.21 4.06
C SER A 28 -16.67 -8.77 4.59
N ASP A 29 -17.80 -8.15 4.92
CA ASP A 29 -17.85 -6.80 5.51
C ASP A 29 -16.99 -6.66 6.76
N ASN A 30 -16.99 -7.68 7.62
CA ASN A 30 -16.17 -7.71 8.82
C ASN A 30 -14.67 -7.70 8.48
N PHE A 31 -14.24 -8.55 7.55
CA PHE A 31 -12.85 -8.59 7.09
C PHE A 31 -12.45 -7.26 6.46
N ALA A 32 -13.26 -6.73 5.54
CA ALA A 32 -13.03 -5.45 4.88
C ALA A 32 -12.91 -4.30 5.89
N THR A 33 -13.82 -4.22 6.86
CA THR A 33 -13.79 -3.20 7.91
C THR A 33 -12.49 -3.27 8.72
N ARG A 34 -12.05 -4.47 9.10
CA ARG A 34 -10.81 -4.63 9.87
C ARG A 34 -9.57 -4.29 9.07
N ILE A 35 -9.51 -4.68 7.80
CA ILE A 35 -8.41 -4.34 6.88
C ILE A 35 -8.29 -2.83 6.70
N VAL A 36 -9.39 -2.15 6.36
CA VAL A 36 -9.39 -0.71 6.08
C VAL A 36 -9.02 0.13 7.31
N ASN A 37 -9.34 -0.36 8.50
CA ASN A 37 -9.00 0.30 9.76
C ASN A 37 -7.66 -0.17 10.37
N ASN A 38 -6.87 -0.99 9.66
CA ASN A 38 -5.63 -1.60 10.16
C ASN A 38 -5.79 -2.33 11.52
N ARG A 39 -6.94 -2.98 11.74
CA ARG A 39 -7.27 -3.75 12.97
C ARG A 39 -7.03 -5.25 12.84
N ILE A 40 -6.23 -5.63 11.86
CA ILE A 40 -5.81 -7.01 11.63
C ILE A 40 -4.44 -7.17 12.27
N GLU A 41 -4.34 -8.09 13.22
CA GLU A 41 -3.07 -8.45 13.87
C GLU A 41 -2.45 -9.71 13.26
N LYS A 42 -3.28 -10.56 12.64
CA LYS A 42 -2.89 -11.86 12.11
C LYS A 42 -3.66 -12.14 10.83
N LEU A 43 -2.95 -12.62 9.82
CA LEU A 43 -3.48 -13.22 8.60
C LEU A 43 -2.80 -14.56 8.40
N ASN A 44 -3.55 -15.54 7.89
CA ASN A 44 -2.92 -16.76 7.41
C ASN A 44 -2.24 -16.48 6.06
N LEU A 45 -1.34 -17.37 5.61
CA LEU A 45 -0.59 -17.17 4.37
C LEU A 45 -1.49 -17.11 3.13
N LYS A 46 -2.60 -17.85 3.12
CA LYS A 46 -3.57 -17.82 2.03
C LYS A 46 -4.21 -16.44 1.88
N ASP A 47 -4.59 -15.79 2.97
CA ASP A 47 -5.15 -14.45 2.95
C ASP A 47 -4.11 -13.42 2.49
N VAL A 48 -2.85 -13.57 2.93
CA VAL A 48 -1.73 -12.72 2.49
C VAL A 48 -1.50 -12.85 0.99
N GLU A 49 -1.44 -14.08 0.47
CA GLU A 49 -1.28 -14.37 -0.96
C GLU A 49 -2.39 -13.73 -1.79
N LEU A 50 -3.66 -13.99 -1.43
CA LEU A 50 -4.81 -13.42 -2.13
C LEU A 50 -4.80 -11.88 -2.14
N LEU A 51 -4.42 -11.26 -1.02
CA LEU A 51 -4.30 -9.81 -0.95
C LEU A 51 -3.17 -9.28 -1.85
N CYS A 52 -2.02 -9.96 -1.86
CA CYS A 52 -0.86 -9.61 -2.68
C CYS A 52 -1.15 -9.75 -4.18
N GLU A 53 -1.80 -10.82 -4.61
CA GLU A 53 -2.23 -11.03 -5.99
C GLU A 53 -3.18 -9.91 -6.44
N MET A 54 -4.18 -9.60 -5.61
CA MET A 54 -5.17 -8.55 -5.89
C MET A 54 -4.55 -7.15 -5.95
N LEU A 55 -3.62 -6.83 -5.04
CA LEU A 55 -3.03 -5.49 -4.92
C LEU A 55 -1.74 -5.34 -5.74
N HIS A 56 -1.25 -6.41 -6.36
CA HIS A 56 0.04 -6.49 -7.04
C HIS A 56 1.19 -6.02 -6.15
N CYS A 57 1.36 -6.69 -5.01
CA CYS A 57 2.41 -6.38 -4.05
C CYS A 57 3.08 -7.65 -3.48
N THR A 58 4.07 -7.46 -2.63
CA THR A 58 4.69 -8.52 -1.84
C THR A 58 4.16 -8.53 -0.39
N PRO A 59 4.35 -9.61 0.38
CA PRO A 59 3.96 -9.63 1.79
C PRO A 59 4.57 -8.49 2.62
N ASN A 60 5.80 -8.10 2.32
CA ASN A 60 6.50 -7.00 3.00
C ASN A 60 5.85 -5.64 2.73
N ASP A 61 5.13 -5.48 1.61
CA ASP A 61 4.43 -4.23 1.29
C ASP A 61 3.19 -3.99 2.16
N LEU A 62 2.61 -5.07 2.70
CA LEU A 62 1.51 -5.03 3.66
C LEU A 62 1.99 -4.67 5.08
N LEU A 63 3.30 -4.74 5.32
CA LEU A 63 3.90 -4.61 6.64
C LEU A 63 4.62 -3.26 6.82
N GLU A 64 4.65 -2.85 8.07
CA GLU A 64 5.37 -1.68 8.56
C GLU A 64 6.06 -2.00 9.88
N TRP A 65 7.32 -1.55 9.99
CA TRP A 65 8.08 -1.64 11.22
C TRP A 65 8.17 -0.28 11.93
N ILE A 66 7.61 -0.23 13.13
CA ILE A 66 7.64 0.93 14.03
C ILE A 66 8.69 0.65 15.11
N PRO A 67 9.92 1.17 15.04
CA PRO A 67 10.95 0.90 16.05
C PRO A 67 10.51 1.38 17.45
N SER A 68 10.85 0.62 18.50
CA SER A 68 10.76 1.12 19.88
C SER A 68 11.80 2.20 20.13
N GLN A 69 11.64 3.01 21.18
CA GLN A 69 12.58 4.09 21.54
C GLN A 69 14.04 3.59 21.63
N GLU A 70 14.25 2.40 22.17
CA GLU A 70 15.56 1.73 22.28
C GLU A 70 16.16 1.34 20.93
N ASN A 71 15.33 1.08 19.92
CA ASN A 71 15.74 0.66 18.59
C ASN A 71 15.80 1.82 17.58
N LEU A 72 15.47 3.05 17.98
CA LEU A 72 15.51 4.22 17.09
C LEU A 72 16.93 4.49 16.56
N ALA A 73 17.96 4.17 17.33
CA ALA A 73 19.36 4.40 17.00
C ALA A 73 20.02 3.23 16.23
N ASN A 74 19.35 2.09 16.08
CA ASN A 74 19.93 0.94 15.40
C ASN A 74 19.59 0.97 13.90
N GLU A 75 20.30 1.84 13.17
CA GLU A 75 20.12 1.99 11.72
C GLU A 75 20.55 0.76 10.91
N ASN A 76 21.30 -0.16 11.53
CA ASN A 76 21.81 -1.38 10.87
C ASN A 76 20.86 -2.57 10.97
N HIS A 77 19.68 -2.42 11.58
CA HIS A 77 18.74 -3.53 11.72
C HIS A 77 18.04 -3.86 10.37
N PRO A 78 17.95 -5.13 9.92
CA PRO A 78 17.35 -5.48 8.62
C PRO A 78 15.90 -5.00 8.39
N LEU A 79 15.11 -4.90 9.48
CA LEU A 79 13.74 -4.37 9.43
C LEU A 79 13.65 -2.88 9.07
N ILE A 80 14.76 -2.15 9.00
CA ILE A 80 14.76 -0.75 8.59
C ILE A 80 14.18 -0.55 7.18
N SER A 81 14.28 -1.56 6.33
CA SER A 81 13.64 -1.59 5.00
C SER A 81 12.10 -1.53 5.05
N LEU A 82 11.50 -1.94 6.18
CA LEU A 82 10.05 -1.89 6.44
C LEU A 82 9.63 -0.64 7.22
N LYS A 83 10.58 0.21 7.64
CA LYS A 83 10.28 1.52 8.21
C LYS A 83 9.71 2.39 7.09
N ARG A 84 8.47 2.85 7.23
CA ARG A 84 7.84 3.71 6.22
C ARG A 84 8.02 5.17 6.62
N THR A 85 8.41 6.00 5.65
CA THR A 85 8.37 7.46 5.80
C THR A 85 6.96 7.94 5.44
N GLU A 86 6.52 9.07 6.00
CA GLU A 86 5.15 9.59 5.82
C GLU A 86 4.77 9.91 4.36
N LYS A 87 5.73 9.86 3.42
CA LYS A 87 5.49 10.08 1.98
C LYS A 87 4.76 8.89 1.36
N VAL A 88 3.45 8.81 1.60
CA VAL A 88 2.57 7.95 0.82
C VAL A 88 2.44 8.55 -0.57
N ILE A 89 2.83 7.79 -1.59
CA ILE A 89 2.70 8.18 -2.99
C ILE A 89 1.20 8.27 -3.32
N GLN A 90 0.72 9.47 -3.65
CA GLN A 90 -0.65 9.72 -4.09
C GLN A 90 -0.65 10.12 -5.57
N LEU A 91 -0.25 9.17 -6.42
CA LEU A 91 -0.07 9.41 -7.86
C LEU A 91 -1.35 9.97 -8.51
N THR A 92 -2.52 9.46 -8.14
CA THR A 92 -3.81 9.93 -8.67
C THR A 92 -4.07 11.40 -8.38
N GLN A 93 -3.71 11.89 -7.18
CA GLN A 93 -3.84 13.30 -6.84
C GLN A 93 -2.91 14.18 -7.67
N ILE A 94 -1.65 13.73 -7.86
CA ILE A 94 -0.68 14.44 -8.71
C ILE A 94 -1.24 14.53 -10.14
N LEU A 95 -1.67 13.40 -10.71
CA LEU A 95 -2.25 13.34 -12.06
C LEU A 95 -3.48 14.24 -12.21
N SER A 96 -4.35 14.32 -11.19
CA SER A 96 -5.56 15.16 -11.23
C SER A 96 -5.27 16.67 -11.25
N SER A 97 -4.08 17.09 -10.81
CA SER A 97 -3.67 18.50 -10.75
C SER A 97 -2.94 18.98 -12.01
N ILE A 98 -2.64 18.07 -12.93
CA ILE A 98 -1.82 18.36 -14.11
C ILE A 98 -2.69 18.96 -15.23
N PRO A 99 -2.24 20.05 -15.88
CA PRO A 99 -2.88 20.59 -17.07
C PRO A 99 -3.05 19.57 -18.20
N LEU A 100 -4.17 19.66 -18.94
CA LEU A 100 -4.53 18.67 -19.96
C LEU A 100 -3.48 18.53 -21.08
N ASP A 101 -2.81 19.63 -21.45
CA ASP A 101 -1.76 19.68 -22.45
C ASP A 101 -0.50 18.87 -22.05
N ARG A 102 -0.30 18.64 -20.75
CA ARG A 102 0.83 17.86 -20.21
C ARG A 102 0.51 16.39 -19.95
N LEU A 103 -0.77 16.00 -19.90
CA LEU A 103 -1.16 14.63 -19.56
C LEU A 103 -0.66 13.61 -20.58
N ALA A 104 -0.67 13.95 -21.87
CA ALA A 104 -0.21 13.06 -22.94
C ALA A 104 1.31 12.76 -22.84
N GLU A 105 2.11 13.75 -22.45
CA GLU A 105 3.55 13.58 -22.22
C GLU A 105 3.80 12.60 -21.06
N ILE A 106 3.07 12.77 -19.96
CA ILE A 106 3.17 11.93 -18.77
C ILE A 106 2.72 10.50 -19.04
N GLU A 107 1.62 10.32 -19.78
CA GLU A 107 1.16 8.99 -20.19
C GLU A 107 2.26 8.24 -20.96
N THR A 108 2.92 8.93 -21.90
CA THR A 108 4.01 8.36 -22.70
C THR A 108 5.20 7.96 -21.83
N MET A 109 5.58 8.81 -20.87
CA MET A 109 6.66 8.51 -19.93
C MET A 109 6.34 7.30 -19.05
N ILE A 110 5.10 7.18 -18.56
CA ILE A 110 4.66 6.04 -17.75
C ILE A 110 4.68 4.75 -18.57
N LYS A 111 4.16 4.76 -19.80
CA LYS A 111 4.15 3.57 -20.68
C LYS A 111 5.57 3.07 -20.95
N LYS A 112 6.49 3.98 -21.25
CA LYS A 112 7.90 3.62 -21.48
C LYS A 112 8.53 2.90 -20.29
N GLN A 113 8.25 3.34 -19.06
CA GLN A 113 8.77 2.71 -17.84
C GLN A 113 8.12 1.36 -17.49
N ILE A 114 6.98 1.02 -18.09
CA ILE A 114 6.30 -0.28 -17.89
C ILE A 114 6.80 -1.31 -18.92
N GLU A 115 7.18 -0.86 -20.11
CA GLU A 115 7.65 -1.71 -21.22
C GLU A 115 9.16 -2.04 -21.13
N GLU A 116 9.94 -1.24 -20.38
CA GLU A 116 11.35 -1.47 -20.03
C GLU A 116 11.51 -2.47 -18.88
#